data_AF-A0A238ZIN6-F1
#
_entry.id   AF-A0A238ZIN6-F1
#
_cell.length_a   1.000
_cell.length_b   1.000
_cell.length_c   1.000
_cell.angle_alpha   90.00
_cell.angle_beta   90.00
_cell.angle_gamma   90.00
#
_symmetry.space_group_name_H-M   'P 1'
#
loop_
_entity.id
_entity.type
_entity.pdbx_description
1 polymer ?
#
loop_
_entity_poly.entity_id
_entity_poly.type
_entity_poly.pdbx_seq_one_letter_code
_entity_poly.pdbx_strand_id
1 'polypeptide(L)'
;MARQNGIIKLKGTIGGISFYKTADGHLAREKGGVDKSRIANDPAFQRTRENGVEFRTAGKGGKLVRNAIRILLQNAKDKRVVNRLTTELLKIVITDTTN
;
A
#
# COMPACT_ATOMS: atom_id res chain seq x y z
N MET A 1 4.23 16.39 -21.34
CA MET A 1 4.81 15.92 -20.05
C MET A 1 5.98 16.83 -19.71
N ALA A 2 6.05 17.37 -18.48
CA ALA A 2 7.11 18.32 -18.13
C ALA A 2 8.47 17.59 -18.05
N ARG A 3 9.47 18.13 -18.74
CA ARG A 3 10.85 17.61 -18.74
C ARG A 3 11.68 18.42 -17.76
N GLN A 4 12.53 17.75 -16.99
CA GLN A 4 13.48 18.43 -16.13
C GLN A 4 14.70 18.86 -16.97
N ASN A 5 14.75 20.12 -17.37
CA ASN A 5 15.92 20.69 -18.03
C ASN A 5 16.85 21.32 -16.98
N GLY A 6 17.99 20.68 -16.73
CA GLY A 6 19.00 21.17 -15.80
C GLY A 6 20.15 20.17 -15.59
N ILE A 7 21.32 20.66 -15.20
CA ILE A 7 22.52 19.84 -14.92
C ILE A 7 22.32 18.98 -13.65
N ILE A 8 21.52 19.48 -12.71
CA ILE A 8 21.22 18.81 -11.45
C ILE A 8 20.08 17.83 -11.66
N LYS A 9 20.34 16.54 -11.44
CA LYS A 9 19.34 15.46 -11.50
C LYS A 9 18.60 15.41 -10.17
N LEU A 10 17.28 15.60 -10.20
CA LEU A 10 16.44 15.50 -8.99
C LEU A 10 15.68 14.17 -9.01
N LYS A 11 15.59 13.53 -7.84
CA LYS A 11 14.82 12.30 -7.65
C LYS A 11 14.03 12.42 -6.36
N GLY A 12 12.70 12.25 -6.44
CA GLY A 12 11.81 12.41 -5.28
C GLY A 12 10.76 13.49 -5.50
N THR A 13 10.10 13.94 -4.44
CA THR A 13 9.01 14.92 -4.51
C THR A 13 9.41 16.20 -3.79
N ILE A 14 9.32 17.35 -4.46
CA ILE A 14 9.60 18.69 -3.89
C ILE A 14 8.42 19.60 -4.26
N GLY A 15 7.82 20.26 -3.26
CA GLY A 15 6.77 21.27 -3.51
C GLY A 15 5.57 20.75 -4.29
N GLY A 16 5.19 19.48 -4.12
CA GLY A 16 4.10 18.87 -4.87
C GLY A 16 4.47 18.39 -6.29
N ILE A 17 5.74 18.50 -6.70
CA ILE A 17 6.24 17.99 -7.99
C ILE A 17 7.12 16.76 -7.74
N SER A 18 6.76 15.63 -8.35
CA SER A 18 7.52 14.40 -8.34
C SER A 18 8.46 14.32 -9.55
N PHE A 19 9.75 14.12 -9.28
CA PHE A 19 10.83 13.94 -10.24
C PHE A 19 11.21 12.47 -10.35
N TYR A 20 11.19 11.92 -11.57
CA TYR A 20 11.48 10.52 -11.85
C TYR A 20 12.17 10.34 -13.21
N LYS A 21 12.85 9.21 -13.40
CA LYS A 21 13.58 8.89 -14.63
C LYS A 21 12.82 7.82 -15.43
N THR A 22 12.61 8.05 -16.73
CA THR A 22 12.13 7.06 -17.70
C THR A 22 13.20 6.81 -18.77
N ALA A 23 12.91 5.91 -19.72
CA ALA A 23 13.77 5.67 -20.88
C ALA A 23 14.02 6.95 -21.71
N ASP A 24 13.03 7.85 -21.76
CA ASP A 24 13.07 9.09 -22.52
C ASP A 24 13.68 10.28 -21.76
N GLY A 25 14.17 10.07 -20.53
CA GLY A 25 14.90 11.08 -19.75
C GLY A 25 14.32 11.39 -18.36
N HIS A 26 14.62 12.59 -17.85
CA HIS A 26 14.16 13.06 -16.54
C HIS A 26 12.84 13.82 -16.68
N LEU A 27 11.83 13.34 -15.97
CA LEU A 27 10.48 13.86 -16.04
C LEU A 27 10.04 14.41 -14.70
N ALA A 28 9.26 15.49 -14.77
CA ALA A 28 8.57 16.06 -13.64
C ALA A 28 7.07 15.89 -13.86
N ARG A 29 6.35 15.52 -12.79
CA ARG A 29 4.89 15.57 -12.76
C ARG A 29 4.44 16.25 -11.49
N GLU A 30 3.39 17.04 -11.55
CA GLU A 30 2.69 17.41 -10.34
C GLU A 30 2.13 16.14 -9.68
N LYS A 31 2.04 16.16 -8.35
CA LYS A 31 1.51 15.07 -7.55
C LYS A 31 0.05 14.85 -7.93
N GLY A 32 -0.17 13.88 -8.83
CA GLY A 32 -1.50 13.41 -9.15
C GLY A 32 -2.12 12.64 -7.97
N GLY A 33 -3.44 12.59 -7.95
CA GLY A 33 -4.22 11.87 -6.95
C GLY A 33 -4.82 12.77 -5.88
N VAL A 34 -5.58 12.15 -4.99
CA VAL A 34 -6.33 12.85 -3.94
C VAL A 34 -5.40 13.12 -2.75
N ASP A 35 -5.50 14.29 -2.14
CA ASP A 35 -4.68 14.61 -0.97
C ASP A 35 -4.93 13.67 0.21
N LYS A 36 -3.85 13.40 0.95
CA LYS A 36 -3.89 12.50 2.12
C LYS A 36 -4.86 13.01 3.18
N SER A 37 -4.87 14.32 3.42
CA SER A 37 -5.79 14.98 4.36
C SER A 37 -7.25 14.78 3.93
N ARG A 38 -7.51 14.86 2.63
CA ARG A 38 -8.83 14.58 2.06
C ARG A 38 -9.21 13.12 2.25
N ILE A 39 -8.35 12.16 1.93
CA ILE A 39 -8.63 10.73 2.18
C ILE A 39 -8.91 10.45 3.66
N ALA A 40 -8.20 11.13 4.58
CA ALA A 40 -8.36 10.96 6.01
C ALA A 40 -9.69 11.51 6.55
N ASN A 41 -10.15 12.65 6.04
CA ASN A 41 -11.23 13.42 6.65
C ASN A 41 -12.53 13.46 5.83
N ASP A 42 -12.44 13.36 4.51
CA ASP A 42 -13.60 13.52 3.60
C ASP A 42 -14.55 12.30 3.73
N PRO A 43 -15.86 12.51 3.91
CA PRO A 43 -16.87 11.44 3.98
C PRO A 43 -16.87 10.52 2.75
N ALA A 44 -16.53 11.03 1.57
CA ALA A 44 -16.48 10.22 0.35
C ALA A 44 -15.47 9.07 0.43
N PHE A 45 -14.46 9.19 1.31
CA PHE A 45 -13.43 8.16 1.52
C PHE A 45 -13.68 7.29 2.76
N GLN A 46 -14.83 7.40 3.42
CA GLN A 46 -15.14 6.61 4.62
C GLN A 46 -14.97 5.10 4.37
N ARG A 47 -15.62 4.55 3.33
CA ARG A 47 -15.50 3.13 2.98
C ARG A 47 -14.07 2.71 2.62
N THR A 48 -13.29 3.63 2.04
CA THR A 48 -11.87 3.37 1.75
C THR A 48 -11.05 3.23 3.03
N ARG A 49 -11.35 4.05 4.05
CA ARG A 49 -10.71 3.96 5.36
C ARG A 49 -11.12 2.68 6.09
N GLU A 50 -12.40 2.33 6.09
CA GLU A 50 -12.94 1.10 6.68
C GLU A 50 -12.25 -0.14 6.08
N ASN A 51 -12.27 -0.28 4.75
CA ASN A 51 -11.58 -1.37 4.05
C ASN A 51 -10.07 -1.40 4.39
N GLY A 52 -9.44 -0.23 4.55
CA GLY A 52 -8.04 -0.11 4.93
C GLY A 52 -7.75 -0.60 6.35
N VAL A 53 -8.69 -0.40 7.29
CA VAL A 53 -8.61 -0.92 8.66
C VAL A 53 -8.79 -2.44 8.64
N GLU A 54 -9.80 -2.96 7.95
CA GLU A 54 -10.05 -4.40 7.82
C GLU A 54 -8.84 -5.13 7.21
N PHE A 55 -8.29 -4.59 6.12
CA PHE A 55 -7.10 -5.15 5.47
C PHE A 55 -5.89 -5.16 6.41
N ARG A 56 -5.71 -4.10 7.20
CA ARG A 56 -4.65 -4.03 8.22
C ARG A 56 -4.85 -5.09 9.30
N THR A 57 -6.08 -5.30 9.76
CA THR A 57 -6.43 -6.31 10.75
C THR A 57 -6.14 -7.72 10.23
N ALA A 58 -6.59 -8.05 9.02
CA ALA A 58 -6.28 -9.32 8.36
C ALA A 58 -4.76 -9.53 8.20
N GLY A 59 -4.03 -8.48 7.82
CA GLY A 59 -2.57 -8.52 7.71
C GLY A 59 -1.86 -8.78 9.04
N LYS A 60 -2.33 -8.16 10.14
CA LYS A 60 -1.83 -8.42 11.50
C LYS A 60 -2.10 -9.85 11.95
N GLY A 61 -3.32 -10.35 11.76
CA GLY A 61 -3.66 -11.75 12.04
C GLY A 61 -2.80 -12.72 11.24
N GLY A 62 -2.55 -12.43 9.96
CA GLY A 62 -1.71 -13.26 9.10
C GLY A 62 -0.25 -13.27 9.52
N LYS A 63 0.26 -12.17 10.08
CA LYS A 63 1.59 -12.13 10.71
C LYS A 63 1.62 -12.98 11.98
N LEU A 64 0.59 -12.88 12.84
CA LEU A 64 0.50 -13.65 14.08
C LEU A 64 0.53 -15.17 13.81
N VAL A 65 -0.35 -15.64 12.92
CA VAL A 65 -0.43 -17.07 12.57
C VAL A 65 0.91 -17.56 12.01
N ARG A 66 1.51 -16.85 11.04
CA ARG A 66 2.81 -17.26 10.46
C ARG A 66 3.94 -17.26 11.48
N ASN A 67 3.92 -16.37 12.46
CA ASN A 67 4.91 -16.37 13.53
C ASN A 67 4.76 -17.61 14.42
N ALA A 68 3.53 -18.02 14.73
CA ALA A 68 3.26 -19.22 15.53
C ALA A 68 3.75 -20.50 14.85
N ILE A 69 3.63 -20.61 13.53
CA ILE A 69 4.05 -21.78 12.75
C ILE A 69 5.39 -21.59 12.01
N ARG A 70 6.22 -20.62 12.43
CA ARG A 70 7.42 -20.20 11.68
C ARG A 70 8.38 -21.35 11.39
N ILE A 71 8.59 -22.24 12.36
CA ILE A 71 9.50 -23.40 12.23
C ILE A 71 9.05 -24.32 11.10
N LEU A 72 7.74 -24.52 10.94
CA LEU A 72 7.18 -25.34 9.86
C LEU A 72 7.31 -24.62 8.50
N LEU A 73 7.15 -23.30 8.48
CA LEU A 73 7.25 -22.49 7.26
C LEU A 73 8.68 -22.35 6.73
N GLN A 74 9.71 -22.49 7.56
CA GLN A 74 11.12 -22.41 7.12
C GLN A 74 11.45 -23.48 6.06
N ASN A 75 10.81 -24.65 6.16
CA ASN A 75 11.00 -25.75 5.23
C ASN A 75 10.04 -25.70 4.03
N ALA A 76 9.01 -24.84 4.10
CA ALA A 76 8.02 -24.70 3.04
C ALA A 76 8.49 -23.65 2.00
N LYS A 77 8.69 -24.06 0.75
CA LYS A 77 9.03 -23.16 -0.37
C LYS A 77 7.81 -22.40 -0.92
N ASP A 78 6.93 -21.89 -0.06
CA ASP A 78 5.73 -21.17 -0.48
C ASP A 78 5.92 -19.64 -0.47
N LYS A 79 6.15 -19.08 -1.65
CA LYS A 79 6.28 -17.63 -1.87
C LYS A 79 4.95 -16.87 -1.76
N ARG A 80 3.81 -17.55 -1.78
CA ARG A 80 2.46 -16.96 -1.81
C ARG A 80 1.69 -17.12 -0.50
N VAL A 81 2.30 -17.70 0.53
CA VAL A 81 1.64 -17.97 1.83
C VAL A 81 1.03 -16.71 2.44
N VAL A 82 1.71 -15.57 2.33
CA VAL A 82 1.24 -14.29 2.88
C VAL A 82 -0.04 -13.85 2.20
N ASN A 83 -0.06 -13.81 0.85
CA ASN A 83 -1.23 -13.38 0.10
C ASN A 83 -2.43 -14.29 0.37
N ARG A 84 -2.25 -15.61 0.30
CA ARG A 84 -3.34 -16.58 0.55
C ARG A 84 -3.92 -16.43 1.94
N LEU A 85 -3.05 -16.35 2.96
CA LEU A 85 -3.49 -16.22 4.34
C LEU A 85 -4.20 -14.88 4.58
N THR A 86 -3.69 -13.78 4.03
CA THR A 86 -4.37 -12.48 4.13
C THR A 86 -5.73 -12.50 3.43
N THR A 87 -5.88 -13.17 2.29
CA THR A 87 -7.18 -13.34 1.62
C THR A 87 -8.18 -14.10 2.49
N GLU A 88 -7.79 -15.23 3.08
CA GLU A 88 -8.70 -15.99 3.95
C GLU A 88 -9.06 -15.22 5.22
N LEU A 89 -8.09 -14.55 5.84
CA LEU A 89 -8.34 -13.72 7.01
C LEU A 89 -9.22 -12.50 6.70
N LEU A 90 -9.13 -11.93 5.49
CA LEU A 90 -10.01 -10.84 5.07
C LEU A 90 -11.46 -11.32 5.01
N LYS A 91 -11.72 -12.53 4.47
CA LYS A 91 -13.07 -13.12 4.46
C LYS A 91 -13.62 -13.24 5.88
N ILE A 92 -12.78 -13.64 6.85
CA ILE A 92 -13.18 -13.75 8.25
C ILE A 92 -13.48 -12.37 8.84
N VAL A 93 -12.61 -11.37 8.63
CA VAL A 93 -12.81 -10.02 9.15
C VAL A 93 -14.13 -9.39 8.65
N ILE A 94 -14.50 -9.64 7.39
CA ILE A 94 -15.77 -9.15 6.81
C ILE A 94 -17.00 -9.78 7.47
N THR A 95 -16.86 -10.96 8.10
CA THR A 95 -17.98 -11.58 8.85
C THR A 95 -18.30 -10.88 10.17
N ASP A 96 -17.42 -9.99 10.64
CA ASP A 96 -17.68 -9.19 11.85
C ASP A 96 -18.74 -8.13 11.56
N THR A 97 -19.89 -8.27 12.19
CA THR A 97 -21.04 -7.34 12.05
C THR A 97 -20.92 -6.09 12.91
N THR A 98 -19.87 -5.98 13.74
CA THR A 98 -19.74 -4.97 14.80
C THR A 98 -18.53 -4.03 14.66
N ASN A 99 -17.86 -4.03 13.51
CA ASN A 99 -16.70 -3.17 13.22
C ASN A 99 -16.90 -1.70 13.63
#